data_AF-A0A482ZMD2-F1
#
_entry.id   AF-A0A482ZMD2-F1
#
_cell.length_a   1.000
_cell.length_b   1.000
_cell.length_c   1.000
_cell.angle_alpha   90.00
_cell.angle_beta   90.00
_cell.angle_gamma   90.00
#
_symmetry.space_group_name_H-M   'P 1'
#
loop_
_entity.id
_entity.type
_entity.pdbx_description
1 polymer ?
#
loop_
_entity_poly.entity_id
_entity_poly.type
_entity_poly.pdbx_seq_one_letter_code
_entity_poly.pdbx_strand_id
1 'polypeptide(L)'
;MKGTEIVAKVEASLTGENTIRHNLCDLLIPTGKKNRCSKCEANRKSLLVMLKRHNSATTSSDPSSHTNYRYLTTLLLNERCSNLHKNYIASQRQVTKLKAQIEKLSTDGGVVVSSDLNDDLKDIMKQNFSDIAKQYPEKSFQKMFWDQHAKTSACQDARGFRWHPAMIRWCLYLRHLSGKAYETLRCSGIINLPSQRTLRDYTHYIPETIGFSPKVDEMLMDTMKVKYKKPIASC
;
A
#
# COMPACT_ATOMS: atom_id res chain seq x y z
N MET A 1 -17.00 -9.82 -6.61
CA MET A 1 -18.09 -8.81 -6.53
C MET A 1 -18.88 -8.85 -7.83
N LYS A 2 -20.16 -9.24 -7.78
CA LYS A 2 -21.01 -9.46 -8.95
C LYS A 2 -21.51 -8.12 -9.51
N GLY A 3 -21.01 -7.74 -10.69
CA GLY A 3 -21.74 -7.04 -11.77
C GLY A 3 -22.77 -5.94 -11.43
N THR A 4 -22.43 -4.94 -10.63
CA THR A 4 -23.26 -3.73 -10.42
C THR A 4 -22.98 -2.62 -11.45
N GLU A 5 -22.17 -2.87 -12.47
CA GLU A 5 -21.82 -1.89 -13.49
C GLU A 5 -22.95 -1.74 -14.51
N ILE A 6 -23.87 -0.82 -14.23
CA ILE A 6 -24.84 -0.37 -15.23
C ILE A 6 -24.07 0.35 -16.35
N VAL A 7 -24.30 0.08 -17.64
CA VAL A 7 -23.58 0.78 -18.74
C VAL A 7 -24.59 1.59 -19.53
N ALA A 8 -24.46 2.92 -19.50
CA ALA A 8 -25.24 3.80 -20.36
C ALA A 8 -24.62 3.78 -21.75
N LYS A 9 -25.17 2.99 -22.67
CA LYS A 9 -24.69 2.92 -24.04
C LYS A 9 -25.60 3.75 -24.92
N VAL A 10 -25.10 4.86 -25.44
CA VAL A 10 -25.77 5.63 -26.49
C VAL A 10 -25.41 4.94 -27.81
N GLU A 11 -26.19 3.94 -28.19
CA GLU A 11 -26.14 3.39 -29.55
C GLU A 11 -27.38 3.81 -30.29
N ALA A 12 -27.20 4.16 -31.56
CA ALA A 12 -28.32 4.28 -32.49
C ALA A 12 -29.04 2.93 -32.47
N SER A 13 -30.25 2.93 -31.91
CA SER A 13 -31.16 1.82 -32.16
C SER A 13 -31.36 1.69 -33.67
N LEU A 14 -31.82 0.53 -34.14
CA LEU A 14 -32.34 0.38 -35.52
C LEU A 14 -33.43 1.42 -35.85
N THR A 15 -33.93 2.16 -34.85
CA THR A 15 -34.92 3.23 -34.91
C THR A 15 -34.35 4.64 -34.63
N GLY A 16 -33.02 4.83 -34.54
CA GLY A 16 -32.39 6.17 -34.47
C GLY A 16 -32.50 6.94 -33.14
N GLU A 17 -33.17 6.39 -32.11
CA GLU A 17 -33.31 7.06 -30.80
C GLU A 17 -32.26 6.61 -29.77
N ASN A 18 -31.77 7.57 -28.96
CA ASN A 18 -30.85 7.33 -27.84
C ASN A 18 -31.55 6.55 -26.72
N THR A 19 -31.14 5.31 -26.45
CA THR A 19 -31.74 4.45 -25.41
C THR A 19 -30.75 4.11 -24.30
N ILE A 20 -31.20 4.13 -23.03
CA ILE A 20 -30.38 3.69 -21.88
C ILE A 20 -30.77 2.29 -21.41
N ARG A 21 -29.77 1.42 -21.20
CA ARG A 21 -29.96 -0.02 -20.95
C ARG A 21 -29.08 -0.50 -19.80
N HIS A 22 -29.46 -1.62 -19.19
CA HIS A 22 -28.60 -2.34 -18.25
C HIS A 22 -27.49 -3.09 -19.02
N ASN A 23 -26.32 -3.33 -18.43
CA ASN A 23 -25.22 -4.08 -19.09
C ASN A 23 -25.62 -5.51 -19.48
N LEU A 24 -26.57 -6.08 -18.74
CA LEU A 24 -27.17 -7.39 -18.97
C LEU A 24 -28.54 -7.30 -19.67
N CYS A 25 -28.78 -6.25 -20.45
CA CYS A 25 -30.05 -6.06 -21.16
C CYS A 25 -30.25 -7.13 -22.24
N ASP A 26 -31.38 -7.81 -22.19
CA ASP A 26 -31.83 -8.67 -23.28
C ASP A 26 -32.26 -7.75 -24.44
N LEU A 27 -31.46 -7.69 -25.52
CA LEU A 27 -31.67 -6.77 -26.66
C LEU A 27 -32.91 -7.13 -27.49
N LEU A 28 -33.21 -8.42 -27.55
CA LEU A 28 -34.38 -8.98 -28.22
C LEU A 28 -35.41 -9.32 -27.14
N ILE A 29 -36.48 -8.53 -27.07
CA ILE A 29 -37.59 -8.82 -26.17
C ILE A 29 -38.61 -9.59 -27.01
N PRO A 30 -39.01 -10.81 -26.60
CA PRO A 30 -40.09 -11.54 -27.26
C PRO A 30 -41.33 -10.66 -27.32
N THR A 31 -41.83 -10.45 -28.55
CA THR A 31 -42.96 -9.59 -28.86
C THR A 31 -44.18 -10.00 -28.04
N GLY A 32 -44.77 -9.06 -27.31
CA GLY A 32 -46.01 -9.35 -26.59
C GLY A 32 -46.54 -8.25 -25.66
N LYS A 33 -45.77 -7.78 -24.66
CA LYS A 33 -46.34 -6.85 -23.63
C LYS A 33 -45.37 -5.88 -22.98
N LYS A 34 -44.06 -5.95 -23.23
CA LYS A 34 -43.07 -5.11 -22.54
C LYS A 34 -42.15 -4.43 -23.54
N ASN A 35 -42.06 -3.10 -23.44
CA ASN A 35 -41.12 -2.29 -24.24
C ASN A 35 -39.67 -2.39 -23.72
N ARG A 36 -39.43 -3.11 -22.61
CA ARG A 36 -38.12 -3.23 -21.93
C ARG A 36 -37.95 -4.62 -21.31
N CYS A 37 -36.71 -5.11 -21.24
CA CYS A 37 -36.39 -6.35 -20.53
C CYS A 37 -36.51 -6.19 -19.00
N SER A 38 -36.64 -7.29 -18.27
CA SER A 38 -36.86 -7.30 -16.81
C SER A 38 -35.77 -6.55 -16.03
N LYS A 39 -34.51 -6.67 -16.45
CA LYS A 39 -33.35 -6.02 -15.82
C LYS A 39 -33.33 -4.51 -16.05
N CYS A 40 -33.74 -4.05 -17.23
CA CYS A 40 -33.86 -2.62 -17.54
C CYS A 40 -35.04 -1.97 -16.83
N GLU A 41 -36.13 -2.72 -16.63
CA GLU A 41 -37.28 -2.26 -15.87
C GLU A 41 -36.95 -2.13 -14.38
N ALA A 42 -36.34 -3.16 -13.79
CA ALA A 42 -35.94 -3.17 -12.38
C ALA A 42 -34.99 -2.00 -12.03
N ASN A 43 -34.07 -1.66 -12.93
CA ASN A 43 -33.07 -0.60 -12.71
C ASN A 43 -33.45 0.75 -13.35
N ARG A 44 -34.72 0.95 -13.74
CA ARG A 44 -35.15 2.10 -14.55
C ARG A 44 -34.85 3.46 -13.91
N LYS A 45 -35.11 3.60 -12.60
CA LYS A 45 -34.86 4.85 -11.86
C LYS A 45 -33.36 5.18 -11.86
N SER A 46 -32.51 4.20 -11.57
CA SER A 46 -31.06 4.35 -11.59
C SER A 46 -30.52 4.69 -12.97
N LEU A 47 -31.05 4.02 -14.01
CA LEU A 47 -30.75 4.31 -15.42
C LEU A 47 -31.11 5.77 -15.75
N LEU A 48 -32.31 6.25 -15.40
CA LEU A 48 -32.71 7.64 -15.66
C LEU A 48 -31.80 8.68 -15.02
N VAL A 49 -31.39 8.46 -13.76
CA VAL A 49 -30.46 9.36 -13.06
C VAL A 49 -29.11 9.39 -13.78
N MET A 50 -28.63 8.22 -14.25
CA MET A 50 -27.38 8.12 -15.00
C MET A 50 -27.46 8.83 -16.36
N LEU A 51 -28.58 8.73 -17.08
CA LEU A 51 -28.78 9.43 -18.35
C LEU A 51 -28.77 10.95 -18.17
N LYS A 52 -29.45 11.46 -17.13
CA LYS A 52 -29.45 12.90 -16.81
C LYS A 52 -28.02 13.39 -16.54
N ARG A 53 -27.26 12.67 -15.71
CA ARG A 53 -25.87 13.01 -15.39
C ARG A 53 -24.96 12.96 -16.61
N HIS A 54 -25.14 11.97 -17.48
CA HIS A 54 -24.40 11.86 -18.73
C HIS A 54 -24.67 13.07 -19.64
N ASN A 55 -25.93 13.44 -19.82
CA ASN A 55 -26.32 14.57 -20.67
C ASN A 55 -25.83 15.93 -20.10
N SER A 56 -25.82 16.09 -18.78
CA SER A 56 -25.26 17.29 -18.13
C SER A 56 -23.72 17.35 -18.22
N ALA A 57 -23.03 16.22 -18.20
CA ALA A 57 -21.58 16.15 -18.35
C ALA A 57 -21.13 16.39 -19.81
N THR A 58 -21.93 15.96 -20.79
CA THR A 58 -21.64 16.22 -22.22
C THR A 58 -21.71 17.70 -22.61
N THR A 59 -22.44 18.53 -21.85
CA THR A 59 -22.52 19.98 -22.09
C THR A 59 -21.37 20.78 -21.49
N SER A 60 -20.57 20.20 -20.59
CA SER A 60 -19.39 20.86 -20.05
C SER A 60 -18.17 20.55 -20.93
N SER A 61 -17.58 21.59 -21.53
CA SER A 61 -16.40 21.48 -22.40
C SER A 61 -15.09 21.18 -21.66
N ASP A 62 -15.09 21.23 -20.33
CA ASP A 62 -13.87 21.11 -19.53
C ASP A 62 -14.01 20.00 -18.46
N PRO A 63 -13.47 18.79 -18.71
CA PRO A 63 -13.58 17.69 -17.77
C PRO A 63 -12.57 17.89 -16.64
N SER A 64 -13.04 18.46 -15.52
CA SER A 64 -12.31 18.48 -14.25
C SER A 64 -11.68 17.11 -13.96
N SER A 65 -10.49 17.11 -13.35
CA SER A 65 -9.79 15.89 -12.89
C SER A 65 -10.64 15.04 -11.93
N HIS A 66 -11.65 15.64 -11.28
CA HIS A 66 -12.56 14.94 -10.38
C HIS A 66 -13.78 14.31 -11.09
N THR A 67 -13.97 14.55 -12.39
CA THR A 67 -15.07 13.95 -13.15
C THR A 67 -14.80 12.47 -13.35
N ASN A 68 -15.78 11.64 -12.97
CA ASN A 68 -15.73 10.19 -13.14
C ASN A 68 -15.72 9.82 -14.63
N TYR A 69 -14.79 8.95 -15.04
CA TYR A 69 -14.58 8.52 -16.43
C TYR A 69 -15.84 8.02 -17.13
N ARG A 70 -16.79 7.45 -16.38
CA ARG A 70 -18.03 6.87 -16.91
C ARG A 70 -18.96 7.88 -17.57
N TYR A 71 -18.81 9.18 -17.28
CA TYR A 71 -19.64 10.24 -17.86
C TYR A 71 -18.90 11.06 -18.93
N LEU A 72 -17.65 10.68 -19.26
CA LEU A 72 -16.87 11.34 -20.30
C LEU A 72 -17.20 10.74 -21.66
N THR A 73 -17.28 11.60 -22.68
CA THR A 73 -17.37 11.15 -24.07
C THR A 73 -16.04 10.53 -24.52
N THR A 74 -16.06 9.73 -25.58
CA THR A 74 -14.85 9.13 -26.16
C THR A 74 -13.81 10.18 -26.54
N LEU A 75 -14.23 11.35 -27.04
CA LEU A 75 -13.33 12.46 -27.36
C LEU A 75 -12.61 13.00 -26.11
N LEU A 76 -13.36 13.28 -25.05
CA LEU A 76 -12.81 13.78 -23.78
C LEU A 76 -11.94 12.72 -23.08
N LEU A 77 -12.28 11.43 -23.21
CA LEU A 77 -11.45 10.32 -22.71
C LEU A 77 -10.09 10.28 -23.43
N ASN A 78 -10.08 10.42 -24.74
CA ASN A 78 -8.85 10.45 -25.54
C ASN A 78 -7.98 11.67 -25.18
N GLU A 79 -8.59 12.84 -25.02
CA GLU A 79 -7.89 14.06 -24.61
C GLU A 79 -7.29 13.91 -23.21
N ARG A 80 -8.06 13.39 -22.25
CA ARG A 80 -7.57 13.15 -20.88
C ARG A 80 -6.47 12.10 -20.84
N CYS A 81 -6.57 11.03 -21.63
CA CYS A 81 -5.52 10.03 -21.78
C CYS A 81 -4.23 10.67 -22.32
N SER A 82 -4.34 11.51 -23.35
CA SER A 82 -3.21 12.28 -23.90
C SER A 82 -2.58 13.20 -22.83
N ASN A 83 -3.39 13.91 -22.05
CA ASN A 83 -2.90 14.78 -20.98
C ASN A 83 -2.22 14.00 -19.85
N LEU A 84 -2.79 12.87 -19.43
CA LEU A 84 -2.16 11.98 -18.44
C LEU A 84 -0.84 11.42 -18.96
N HIS A 85 -0.78 11.04 -20.23
CA HIS A 85 0.44 10.55 -20.86
C HIS A 85 1.52 11.64 -20.92
N LYS A 86 1.16 12.87 -21.31
CA LYS A 86 2.06 14.04 -21.29
C LYS A 86 2.60 14.31 -19.89
N ASN A 87 1.75 14.29 -18.88
CA ASN A 87 2.14 14.50 -17.48
C ASN A 87 3.08 13.39 -16.99
N TYR A 88 2.75 12.13 -17.29
CA TYR A 88 3.62 11.00 -16.98
C TYR A 88 5.01 11.17 -17.61
N ILE A 89 5.08 11.51 -18.90
CA ILE A 89 6.35 11.76 -19.59
C ILE A 89 7.10 12.93 -18.94
N ALA A 90 6.43 14.04 -18.62
CA ALA A 90 7.05 15.19 -17.99
C ALA A 90 7.65 14.85 -16.62
N SER A 91 6.88 14.16 -15.76
CA SER A 91 7.37 13.67 -14.47
C SER A 91 8.51 12.68 -14.63
N GLN A 92 8.43 11.76 -15.58
CA GLN A 92 9.50 10.80 -15.84
C GLN A 92 10.80 11.49 -16.28
N ARG A 93 10.70 12.51 -17.16
CA ARG A 93 11.85 13.33 -17.57
C ARG A 93 12.48 14.06 -16.39
N GLN A 94 11.65 14.59 -15.48
CA GLN A 94 12.14 15.27 -14.27
C GLN A 94 12.88 14.29 -13.35
N VAL A 95 12.35 13.08 -13.15
CA VAL A 95 13.03 12.02 -12.38
C VAL A 95 14.37 11.66 -13.00
N THR A 96 14.42 11.47 -14.33
CA THR A 96 15.68 11.17 -15.03
C THR A 96 16.69 12.30 -14.88
N LYS A 97 16.25 13.56 -15.02
CA LYS A 97 17.12 14.73 -14.83
C LYS A 97 17.68 14.79 -13.41
N LEU A 98 16.84 14.60 -12.39
CA LEU A 98 17.27 14.61 -10.99
C LEU A 98 18.24 13.48 -10.69
N LYS A 99 18.00 12.27 -11.23
CA LYS A 99 18.94 11.15 -11.12
C LYS A 99 20.30 11.47 -11.73
N ALA A 100 20.32 12.02 -12.95
CA ALA A 100 21.57 12.42 -13.60
C ALA A 100 22.30 13.53 -12.82
N GLN A 101 21.56 14.47 -12.20
CA GLN A 101 22.16 15.48 -11.32
C GLN A 101 22.76 14.86 -10.06
N ILE A 102 22.08 13.88 -9.44
CA ILE A 102 22.60 13.14 -8.28
C ILE A 102 23.86 12.37 -8.65
N GLU A 103 23.87 11.68 -9.79
CA GLU A 103 25.04 10.96 -10.29
C GLU A 103 26.21 11.90 -10.53
N LYS A 104 25.98 13.03 -11.21
CA LYS A 104 27.02 14.04 -11.43
C LYS A 104 27.57 14.61 -10.12
N LEU A 105 26.71 14.95 -9.16
CA LEU A 105 27.16 15.41 -7.84
C LEU A 105 27.94 14.33 -7.09
N SER A 106 27.55 13.07 -7.27
CA SER A 106 28.22 11.92 -6.66
C SER A 106 29.58 11.62 -7.32
N THR A 107 29.76 11.87 -8.62
CA THR A 107 31.06 11.73 -9.29
C THR A 107 31.99 12.89 -8.99
N ASP A 108 31.46 14.12 -8.95
CA ASP A 108 32.26 15.33 -8.82
C ASP A 108 32.70 15.58 -7.37
N GLY A 109 31.86 15.22 -6.39
CA GLY A 109 32.12 15.45 -4.96
C GLY A 109 32.05 14.21 -4.07
N GLY A 110 31.71 13.05 -4.61
CA GLY A 110 31.63 11.81 -3.84
C GLY A 110 32.96 11.10 -3.75
N VAL A 111 33.21 10.49 -2.59
CA VAL A 111 34.29 9.53 -2.41
C VAL A 111 33.72 8.14 -2.64
N VAL A 112 34.35 7.35 -3.51
CA VAL A 112 33.96 5.95 -3.72
C VAL A 112 34.19 5.20 -2.42
N VAL A 113 33.12 4.71 -1.81
CA VAL A 113 33.20 3.81 -0.66
C VAL A 113 33.69 2.46 -1.17
N SER A 114 34.97 2.17 -0.98
CA SER A 114 35.56 0.87 -1.32
C SER A 114 34.95 -0.24 -0.46
N SER A 115 35.05 -1.49 -0.94
CA SER A 115 34.71 -2.67 -0.13
C SER A 115 35.52 -2.69 1.17
N ASP A 116 36.76 -2.21 1.13
CA ASP A 116 37.66 -2.16 2.27
C ASP A 116 37.09 -1.30 3.41
N LEU A 117 36.43 -0.17 3.10
CA LEU A 117 35.75 0.66 4.11
C LEU A 117 34.59 -0.08 4.79
N ASN A 118 33.88 -0.94 4.06
CA ASN A 118 32.80 -1.75 4.63
C ASN A 118 33.36 -2.86 5.53
N ASP A 119 34.52 -3.42 5.18
CA ASP A 119 35.20 -4.41 6.01
C ASP A 119 35.86 -3.78 7.24
N ASP A 120 36.42 -2.57 7.12
CA ASP A 120 36.88 -1.74 8.24
C ASP A 120 35.75 -1.47 9.23
N LEU A 121 34.55 -1.12 8.76
CA LEU A 121 33.39 -0.93 9.63
C LEU A 121 33.02 -2.22 10.36
N LYS A 122 33.07 -3.38 9.69
CA LYS A 122 32.83 -4.68 10.34
C LYS A 122 33.90 -4.98 11.38
N ASP A 123 35.15 -4.62 11.12
CA ASP A 123 36.26 -4.86 12.02
C ASP A 123 36.22 -3.93 13.24
N ILE A 124 35.89 -2.66 13.05
CA ILE A 124 35.56 -1.73 14.14
C ILE A 124 34.42 -2.32 14.99
N MET A 125 33.37 -2.84 14.36
CA MET A 125 32.26 -3.47 15.10
C MET A 125 32.70 -4.68 15.94
N LYS A 126 33.63 -5.49 15.44
CA LYS A 126 34.19 -6.65 16.16
C LYS A 126 35.12 -6.20 17.30
N GLN A 127 35.98 -5.22 17.05
CA GLN A 127 36.96 -4.73 18.03
C GLN A 127 36.25 -4.12 19.26
N ASN A 128 35.19 -3.34 19.01
CA ASN A 128 34.42 -2.69 20.08
C ASN A 128 33.42 -3.62 20.78
N PHE A 129 33.34 -4.89 20.39
CA PHE A 129 32.40 -5.85 20.97
C PHE A 129 32.65 -6.06 22.47
N SER A 130 33.93 -6.11 22.87
CA SER A 130 34.33 -6.31 24.28
C SER A 130 33.96 -5.12 25.15
N ASP A 131 34.09 -3.90 24.64
CA ASP A 131 33.77 -2.67 25.36
C ASP A 131 32.26 -2.49 25.52
N ILE A 132 31.50 -2.79 24.47
CA ILE A 132 30.02 -2.79 24.52
C ILE A 132 29.52 -3.87 25.50
N ALA A 133 30.15 -5.04 25.53
CA ALA A 133 29.79 -6.10 26.45
C ALA A 133 30.02 -5.72 27.92
N LYS A 134 31.01 -4.86 28.21
CA LYS A 134 31.29 -4.32 29.56
C LYS A 134 30.36 -3.14 29.91
N GLN A 135 30.06 -2.29 28.94
CA GLN A 135 29.29 -1.06 29.19
C GLN A 135 27.79 -1.32 29.38
N TYR A 136 27.23 -2.31 28.66
CA TYR A 136 25.80 -2.58 28.69
C TYR A 136 25.49 -3.94 29.36
N PRO A 137 24.50 -4.00 30.27
CA PRO A 137 24.11 -5.24 30.92
C PRO A 137 23.54 -6.25 29.90
N GLU A 138 23.68 -7.55 30.17
CA GLU A 138 23.33 -8.62 29.23
C GLU A 138 21.89 -8.56 28.70
N LYS A 139 20.96 -8.11 29.54
CA LYS A 139 19.53 -8.04 29.20
C LYS A 139 19.10 -6.69 28.62
N SER A 140 20.05 -5.80 28.31
CA SER A 140 19.75 -4.49 27.72
C SER A 140 19.38 -4.61 26.24
N PHE A 141 18.55 -3.67 25.78
CA PHE A 141 18.23 -3.55 24.37
C PHE A 141 19.47 -3.17 23.55
N GLN A 142 20.35 -2.33 24.08
CA GLN A 142 21.55 -1.83 23.40
C GLN A 142 22.52 -2.97 23.05
N LYS A 143 22.78 -3.88 24.00
CA LYS A 143 23.62 -5.05 23.75
C LYS A 143 22.98 -5.98 22.72
N MET A 144 21.70 -6.29 22.89
CA MET A 144 20.95 -7.13 21.95
C MET A 144 20.91 -6.52 20.53
N PHE A 145 20.75 -5.21 20.43
CA PHE A 145 20.78 -4.47 19.17
C PHE A 145 22.15 -4.66 18.50
N TRP A 146 23.23 -4.41 19.22
CA TRP A 146 24.59 -4.60 18.70
C TRP A 146 24.86 -6.02 18.24
N ASP A 147 24.49 -7.02 19.05
CA ASP A 147 24.66 -8.44 18.73
C ASP A 147 23.92 -8.84 17.44
N GLN A 148 22.70 -8.34 17.26
CA GLN A 148 21.91 -8.63 16.07
C GLN A 148 22.52 -7.98 14.82
N HIS A 149 23.05 -6.75 14.94
CA HIS A 149 23.73 -6.09 13.83
C HIS A 149 25.03 -6.78 13.44
N ALA A 150 25.86 -7.17 14.41
CA ALA A 150 27.08 -7.93 14.16
C ALA A 150 26.79 -9.29 13.49
N LYS A 151 25.73 -9.99 13.92
CA LYS A 151 25.31 -11.25 13.29
C LYS A 151 24.77 -11.05 11.87
N THR A 152 24.03 -9.97 11.64
CA THR A 152 23.46 -9.69 10.32
C THR A 152 24.54 -9.27 9.33
N SER A 153 25.53 -8.47 9.77
CA SER A 153 26.65 -8.06 8.91
C SER A 153 27.59 -9.21 8.54
N ALA A 154 27.70 -10.23 9.39
CA ALA A 154 28.43 -11.47 9.10
C ALA A 154 27.66 -12.43 8.18
N CYS A 155 26.34 -12.25 8.01
CA CYS A 155 25.51 -13.16 7.23
C CYS A 155 25.55 -12.79 5.75
N GLN A 156 25.88 -13.75 4.88
CA GLN A 156 25.93 -13.52 3.44
C GLN A 156 24.53 -13.41 2.80
N ASP A 157 23.52 -14.09 3.36
CA ASP A 157 22.14 -14.04 2.87
C ASP A 157 21.18 -13.50 3.93
N ALA A 158 20.69 -12.29 3.69
CA ALA A 158 19.71 -11.63 4.56
C ALA A 158 18.34 -12.33 4.60
N ARG A 159 18.02 -13.20 3.63
CA ARG A 159 16.70 -13.86 3.52
C ARG A 159 16.48 -14.91 4.61
N GLY A 160 17.55 -15.52 5.12
CA GLY A 160 17.50 -16.55 6.16
C GLY A 160 17.65 -16.04 7.59
N PHE A 161 17.90 -14.74 7.78
CA PHE A 161 18.26 -14.21 9.09
C PHE A 161 17.07 -14.19 10.05
N ARG A 162 17.23 -14.87 11.21
CA ARG A 162 16.23 -14.92 12.27
C ARG A 162 16.48 -13.81 13.29
N TRP A 163 15.67 -12.77 13.20
CA TRP A 163 15.71 -11.63 14.11
C TRP A 163 15.26 -11.98 15.53
N HIS A 164 15.90 -11.36 16.52
CA HIS A 164 15.42 -11.45 17.90
C HIS A 164 14.02 -10.80 18.06
N PRO A 165 13.08 -11.37 18.82
CA PRO A 165 11.72 -10.84 18.95
C PRO A 165 11.63 -9.39 19.43
N ALA A 166 12.54 -8.95 20.30
CA ALA A 166 12.57 -7.55 20.75
C ALA A 166 13.05 -6.57 19.67
N MET A 167 13.93 -6.99 18.75
CA MET A 167 14.27 -6.21 17.56
C MET A 167 13.07 -6.04 16.64
N ILE A 168 12.31 -7.11 16.41
CA ILE A 168 11.08 -7.06 15.61
C ILE A 168 10.06 -6.10 16.23
N ARG A 169 9.83 -6.17 17.55
CA ARG A 169 8.93 -5.25 18.25
C ARG A 169 9.36 -3.79 18.09
N TRP A 170 10.65 -3.50 18.25
CA TRP A 170 11.18 -2.15 18.05
C TRP A 170 11.02 -1.66 16.60
N CYS A 171 11.30 -2.51 15.61
CA CYS A 171 11.10 -2.18 14.20
C CYS A 171 9.62 -1.96 13.84
N LEU A 172 8.71 -2.76 14.43
CA LEU A 172 7.27 -2.54 14.32
C LEU A 172 6.90 -1.17 14.89
N TYR A 173 7.37 -0.83 16.10
CA TYR A 173 7.13 0.47 16.71
C TYR A 173 7.59 1.62 15.79
N LEU A 174 8.84 1.57 15.29
CA LEU A 174 9.36 2.58 14.36
C LEU A 174 8.51 2.73 13.09
N ARG A 175 8.09 1.61 12.50
CA ARG A 175 7.24 1.62 11.30
C ARG A 175 5.86 2.24 11.57
N HIS A 176 5.28 2.00 12.75
CA HIS A 176 4.01 2.60 13.15
C HIS A 176 4.14 4.11 13.39
N LEU A 177 5.29 4.58 13.89
CA LEU A 177 5.56 6.01 14.01
C LEU A 177 5.70 6.69 12.64
N SER A 178 6.52 6.12 11.76
CA SER A 178 6.69 6.62 10.40
C SER A 178 7.19 5.53 9.46
N GLY A 179 6.28 5.01 8.64
CA GLY A 179 6.61 3.99 7.65
C GLY A 179 7.64 4.46 6.61
N LYS A 180 7.60 5.75 6.23
CA LYS A 180 8.59 6.33 5.31
C LYS A 180 9.97 6.42 5.96
N ALA A 181 10.05 6.88 7.21
CA ALA A 181 11.33 6.98 7.92
C ALA A 181 11.97 5.60 8.11
N TYR A 182 11.16 4.58 8.42
CA TYR A 182 11.62 3.20 8.49
C TYR A 182 12.25 2.74 7.17
N GLU A 183 11.59 2.97 6.03
CA GLU A 183 12.15 2.54 4.75
C GLU A 183 13.36 3.35 4.33
N THR A 184 13.45 4.64 4.66
CA THR A 184 14.68 5.40 4.42
C THR A 184 15.85 4.87 5.25
N LEU A 185 15.62 4.50 6.51
CA LEU A 185 16.65 3.90 7.38
C LEU A 185 17.06 2.51 6.92
N ARG A 186 16.11 1.71 6.41
CA ARG A 186 16.40 0.37 5.89
C ARG A 186 17.15 0.42 4.56
N CYS A 187 16.74 1.32 3.66
CA CYS A 187 17.34 1.46 2.33
C CYS A 187 18.66 2.23 2.36
N SER A 188 18.98 2.96 3.44
CA SER A 188 20.26 3.66 3.56
C SER A 188 21.45 2.70 3.66
N GLY A 189 21.23 1.44 4.05
CA GLY A 189 22.29 0.44 4.23
C GLY A 189 23.15 0.67 5.47
N ILE A 190 22.92 1.74 6.23
CA ILE A 190 23.66 2.04 7.48
C ILE A 190 23.29 1.03 8.57
N ILE A 191 22.01 0.67 8.65
CA ILE A 191 21.46 -0.21 9.67
C ILE A 191 20.73 -1.36 8.98
N ASN A 192 21.17 -2.59 9.26
CA ASN A 192 20.48 -3.77 8.76
C ASN A 192 19.14 -3.95 9.49
N LEU A 193 18.02 -3.76 8.80
CA LEU A 193 16.69 -3.89 9.39
C LEU A 193 15.86 -4.99 8.70
N PRO A 194 14.90 -5.60 9.42
CA PRO A 194 13.97 -6.56 8.84
C PRO A 194 13.25 -6.02 7.59
N SER A 195 12.98 -6.89 6.63
CA SER A 195 12.20 -6.49 5.45
C SER A 195 10.76 -6.13 5.82
N GLN A 196 10.10 -5.34 4.97
CA GLN A 196 8.68 -5.03 5.12
C GLN A 196 7.81 -6.30 5.12
N ARG A 197 8.22 -7.32 4.35
CA ARG A 197 7.56 -8.63 4.34
C ARG A 197 7.66 -9.29 5.71
N THR A 198 8.86 -9.35 6.29
CA THR A 198 9.10 -9.89 7.62
C THR A 198 8.23 -9.17 8.65
N LEU A 199 8.21 -7.83 8.65
CA LEU A 199 7.37 -7.08 9.58
C LEU A 199 5.88 -7.37 9.40
N ARG A 200 5.39 -7.47 8.16
CA ARG A 200 3.98 -7.81 7.89
C ARG A 200 3.60 -9.16 8.47
N ASP A 201 4.48 -10.15 8.35
CA ASP A 201 4.24 -11.50 8.87
C ASP A 201 4.13 -11.49 10.41
N TYR A 202 4.88 -10.61 11.10
CA TYR A 202 4.75 -10.40 12.54
C TYR A 202 3.58 -9.49 12.93
N THR A 203 3.17 -8.52 12.09
CA THR A 203 2.01 -7.67 12.35
C THR A 203 0.73 -8.49 12.40
N HIS A 204 0.55 -9.43 11.48
CA HIS A 204 -0.64 -10.28 11.41
C HIS A 204 -0.47 -11.62 12.13
N TYR A 205 0.46 -11.71 13.09
CA TYR A 205 0.61 -12.92 13.91
C TYR A 205 -0.66 -13.23 14.72
N ILE A 206 -1.39 -12.19 15.13
CA ILE A 206 -2.69 -12.31 15.78
C ILE A 206 -3.77 -12.10 14.71
N PRO A 207 -4.64 -13.09 14.45
CA PRO A 207 -5.72 -12.92 13.49
C PRO A 207 -6.75 -11.91 14.01
N GLU A 208 -7.18 -11.02 13.12
CA GLU A 208 -8.25 -10.07 13.40
C GLU A 208 -9.57 -10.83 13.48
N THR A 209 -10.28 -10.69 14.60
CA THR A 209 -11.62 -11.28 14.81
C THR A 209 -12.62 -10.15 15.02
N ILE A 210 -13.86 -10.36 14.57
CA ILE A 210 -14.92 -9.38 14.77
C ILE A 210 -15.35 -9.43 16.24
N GLY A 211 -15.32 -8.28 16.92
CA GLY A 211 -15.67 -8.17 18.34
C GLY A 211 -14.44 -8.21 19.26
N PHE A 212 -14.69 -8.47 20.55
CA PHE A 212 -13.63 -8.61 21.55
C PHE A 212 -12.90 -9.93 21.37
N SER A 213 -11.57 -9.92 21.46
CA SER A 213 -10.74 -11.12 21.37
C SER A 213 -10.22 -11.49 22.76
N PRO A 214 -10.78 -12.51 23.42
CA PRO A 214 -10.35 -12.93 24.76
C PRO A 214 -8.86 -13.26 24.81
N LYS A 215 -8.31 -13.76 23.69
CA LYS A 215 -6.90 -14.10 23.53
C LYS A 215 -6.00 -12.86 23.57
N VAL A 216 -6.41 -11.77 22.92
CA VAL A 216 -5.65 -10.51 22.96
C VAL A 216 -5.70 -9.93 24.36
N ASP A 217 -6.86 -9.99 25.01
CA ASP A 217 -7.01 -9.52 26.38
C ASP A 217 -6.11 -10.31 27.33
N GLU A 218 -6.10 -11.66 27.27
CA GLU A 218 -5.20 -12.50 28.06
C GLU A 218 -3.72 -12.15 27.82
N MET A 219 -3.32 -11.99 26.55
CA MET A 219 -1.96 -11.57 26.19
C MET A 219 -1.60 -10.19 26.78
N LEU A 220 -2.52 -9.22 26.74
CA LEU A 220 -2.32 -7.90 27.32
C LEU A 220 -2.17 -8.00 28.84
N MET A 221 -3.00 -8.78 29.51
CA MET A 221 -2.95 -8.98 30.96
C MET A 221 -1.64 -9.64 31.41
N ASP A 222 -1.17 -10.66 30.67
CA ASP A 222 0.12 -11.30 30.89
C ASP A 222 1.27 -10.31 30.73
N THR A 223 1.25 -9.48 29.68
CA THR A 223 2.30 -8.49 29.45
C THR A 223 2.32 -7.38 30.50
N MET A 224 1.17 -6.97 31.02
CA MET A 224 1.07 -5.97 32.09
C MET A 224 1.39 -6.52 33.48
N LYS A 225 1.55 -7.85 33.64
CA LYS A 225 1.71 -8.53 34.94
C LYS A 225 0.60 -8.19 35.94
N VAL A 226 -0.58 -7.82 35.45
CA VAL A 226 -1.72 -7.47 36.31
C VAL A 226 -2.44 -8.75 36.69
N LYS A 227 -2.45 -9.10 37.97
CA LYS A 227 -3.23 -10.25 38.49
C LYS A 227 -4.72 -9.95 38.34
N TYR A 228 -5.36 -10.51 37.32
CA TYR A 228 -6.81 -10.41 37.17
C TYR A 228 -7.50 -11.41 38.10
N LYS A 229 -8.31 -10.92 39.04
CA LYS A 229 -9.31 -11.77 39.70
C LYS A 229 -10.45 -11.96 38.72
N LYS A 230 -10.59 -13.18 38.19
CA LYS A 230 -11.73 -13.60 37.36
C LYS A 230 -13.02 -13.17 38.07
N PRO A 231 -13.94 -12.43 37.43
CA PRO A 231 -15.22 -12.14 38.04
C PRO A 231 -15.93 -13.46 38.28
N ILE A 232 -16.38 -13.65 39.52
CA ILE A 232 -17.19 -14.80 39.93
C ILE A 232 -18.41 -14.79 39.01
N ALA A 233 -18.60 -15.85 38.24
CA ALA A 233 -19.79 -16.03 37.42
C ALA A 233 -20.99 -16.01 38.38
N SER A 234 -21.76 -14.92 38.35
CA SER A 234 -23.06 -14.84 39.00
C SER A 234 -24.12 -15.33 38.01
N CYS A 235 -24.72 -16.46 38.37
CA CYS A 235 -26.03 -17.02 37.99
C CYS A 235 -26.52 -16.84 36.54
#